data_AF-A0A1X7V4V2-F1
#
_entry.id   AF-A0A1X7V4V2-F1
#
_cell.length_a   1.000
_cell.length_b   1.000
_cell.length_c   1.000
_cell.angle_alpha   90.00
_cell.angle_beta   90.00
_cell.angle_gamma   90.00
#
_symmetry.space_group_name_H-M   'P 1'
#
loop_
_entity.id
_entity.type
_entity.pdbx_description
1 polymer ?
#
loop_
_entity_poly.entity_id
_entity_poly.type
_entity_poly.pdbx_seq_one_letter_code
_entity_poly.pdbx_strand_id
1 'polypeptide(L)'
;DSLSSWLNVLPTVRDNFHLSPNEFRDTLCLRYAKPLLNLPHSCDGSGSPLTTSHALDCKKGGLITLRHNEIRDVLHDVSSMAWSQVIKEPLVRQAQSDSVALVGDISIRGVWQSQST
;
A
#
# COMPACT_ATOMS: atom_id res chain seq x y z
N ASP A 1 -28.71 0.22 15.62
CA ASP A 1 -28.19 1.33 14.81
C ASP A 1 -28.30 1.00 13.33
N SER A 2 -29.23 1.64 12.61
CA SER A 2 -29.31 1.49 11.15
C SER A 2 -28.36 2.49 10.51
N LEU A 3 -27.37 1.98 9.77
CA LEU A 3 -26.58 2.83 8.89
C LEU A 3 -27.45 3.40 7.78
N SER A 4 -27.14 4.62 7.36
CA SER A 4 -27.63 5.16 6.11
C SER A 4 -27.20 4.24 4.96
N SER A 5 -28.11 3.94 4.03
CA SER A 5 -27.96 2.94 2.95
C SER A 5 -26.75 3.13 2.02
N TRP A 6 -26.05 4.26 2.12
CA TRP A 6 -24.84 4.57 1.34
C TRP A 6 -23.53 4.12 2.01
N LEU A 7 -23.58 3.65 3.26
CA LEU A 7 -22.40 3.18 3.98
C LEU A 7 -22.34 1.65 3.94
N ASN A 8 -21.37 1.08 3.22
CA ASN A 8 -21.21 -0.36 3.08
C ASN A 8 -20.54 -1.03 4.30
N VAL A 9 -19.85 -0.26 5.16
CA VAL A 9 -19.08 -0.76 6.30
C VAL A 9 -19.17 0.23 7.46
N LEU A 10 -19.31 -0.26 8.70
CA LEU A 10 -19.27 0.56 9.91
C LEU A 10 -17.85 1.08 10.16
N PRO A 11 -17.63 2.38 10.39
CA PRO A 11 -16.30 2.95 10.60
C PRO A 11 -15.89 2.80 12.08
N THR A 12 -15.65 1.57 12.51
CA THR A 12 -15.29 1.24 13.90
C THR A 12 -13.78 1.16 14.08
N VAL A 13 -13.30 1.66 15.22
CA VAL A 13 -11.87 1.55 15.59
C VAL A 13 -11.48 0.10 15.83
N ARG A 14 -12.36 -0.70 16.46
CA ARG A 14 -12.14 -2.11 16.76
C ARG A 14 -11.74 -2.93 15.53
N ASP A 15 -12.35 -2.62 14.38
CA ASP A 15 -12.16 -3.37 13.14
C ASP A 15 -11.20 -2.64 12.18
N ASN A 16 -10.50 -1.60 12.66
CA ASN A 16 -9.60 -0.74 11.88
C ASN A 16 -10.25 -0.08 10.65
N PHE A 17 -11.55 0.22 10.70
CA PHE A 17 -12.31 0.89 9.63
C PHE A 17 -12.56 2.38 9.89
N HIS A 18 -11.96 2.93 10.94
CA HIS A 18 -12.01 4.37 11.18
C HIS A 18 -11.21 5.11 10.12
N LEU A 19 -11.79 6.17 9.56
CA LEU A 19 -11.12 7.06 8.62
C LEU A 19 -10.75 8.34 9.37
N SER A 20 -9.58 8.90 9.06
CA SER A 20 -9.26 10.27 9.45
C SER A 20 -10.25 11.26 8.81
N PRO A 21 -10.40 12.47 9.37
CA PRO A 21 -11.26 13.51 8.78
C PRO A 21 -10.93 13.83 7.31
N ASN A 22 -9.65 13.72 6.93
CA ASN A 22 -9.21 13.96 5.56
C ASN A 22 -9.62 12.79 4.65
N GLU A 23 -9.34 11.55 5.03
CA GLU A 23 -9.71 10.37 4.25
C GLU A 23 -11.23 10.28 4.04
N PHE A 24 -12.02 10.60 5.06
CA PHE A 24 -13.48 10.64 4.94
C PHE A 24 -13.95 11.69 3.92
N ARG A 25 -13.43 12.92 4.02
CA ARG A 25 -13.77 14.02 3.11
C ARG A 25 -13.33 13.71 1.67
N ASP A 26 -12.12 13.22 1.49
CA ASP A 26 -11.57 12.90 0.18
C ASP A 26 -12.37 11.76 -0.47
N THR A 27 -12.76 10.75 0.31
CA THR A 27 -13.63 9.67 -0.15
C THR A 27 -15.00 10.19 -0.62
N LEU A 28 -15.60 11.13 0.12
CA LEU A 28 -16.85 11.77 -0.31
C LEU A 28 -16.67 12.58 -1.60
N CYS A 29 -15.58 13.35 -1.71
CA CYS A 29 -15.28 14.09 -2.92
C CYS A 29 -15.12 13.15 -4.12
N LEU A 30 -14.37 12.06 -3.97
CA LEU A 30 -14.19 11.04 -5.01
C LEU A 30 -15.53 10.40 -5.41
N ARG A 31 -16.36 10.00 -4.44
CA ARG A 31 -17.66 9.37 -4.69
C ARG A 31 -18.61 10.27 -5.48
N TYR A 32 -18.60 11.56 -5.20
CA TYR A 32 -19.50 12.53 -5.84
C TYR A 32 -18.82 13.36 -6.94
N ALA A 33 -17.65 12.92 -7.42
CA ALA A 33 -16.85 13.60 -8.44
C ALA A 33 -16.62 15.10 -8.14
N LYS A 34 -16.46 15.46 -6.85
CA LYS A 34 -16.08 16.81 -6.42
C LYS A 34 -14.56 16.94 -6.41
N PRO A 35 -14.03 18.16 -6.63
CA PRO A 35 -12.61 18.43 -6.45
C PRO A 35 -12.15 18.11 -5.02
N LEU A 36 -10.96 17.53 -4.91
CA LEU A 36 -10.29 17.34 -3.64
C LEU A 36 -9.71 18.68 -3.16
N LEU A 37 -9.89 19.01 -1.89
CA LEU A 37 -9.73 20.39 -1.41
C LEU A 37 -8.27 20.78 -1.08
N ASN A 38 -7.42 19.80 -0.77
CA ASN A 38 -6.06 20.05 -0.25
C ASN A 38 -5.01 19.19 -0.97
N LEU A 39 -5.08 19.10 -2.30
CA LEU A 39 -4.03 18.39 -3.03
C LEU A 39 -2.71 19.16 -2.96
N PRO A 40 -1.59 18.45 -2.71
CA PRO A 40 -0.27 18.96 -3.05
C PRO A 40 -0.22 19.49 -4.48
N HIS A 41 0.64 20.46 -4.77
CA HIS A 41 0.81 20.95 -6.14
C HIS A 41 1.47 19.91 -7.07
N SER A 42 2.34 19.06 -6.52
CA SER A 42 3.10 18.07 -7.27
C SER A 42 3.05 16.70 -6.61
N CYS A 43 3.14 15.66 -7.44
CA CYS A 43 3.28 14.28 -6.98
C CYS A 43 4.67 14.05 -6.40
N ASP A 44 4.73 13.47 -5.21
CA ASP A 44 5.95 13.10 -4.49
C ASP A 44 6.81 12.06 -5.23
N GLY A 45 6.21 11.18 -6.02
CA GLY A 45 6.93 10.14 -6.75
C GLY A 45 7.30 10.50 -8.19
N SER A 46 6.44 11.22 -8.90
CA SER A 46 6.65 11.55 -10.33
C SER A 46 7.12 12.98 -10.57
N GLY A 47 6.94 13.89 -9.60
CA GLY A 47 7.18 15.33 -9.75
C GLY A 47 6.15 16.07 -10.62
N SER A 48 5.22 15.37 -11.26
CA SER A 48 4.20 15.97 -12.13
C SER A 48 3.12 16.70 -11.32
N PRO A 49 2.38 17.66 -11.92
CA PRO A 49 1.23 18.29 -11.26
C PRO A 49 0.25 17.25 -10.74
N LEU A 50 -0.10 17.35 -9.46
CA LEU A 50 -0.97 16.37 -8.83
C LEU A 50 -2.43 16.77 -9.07
N THR A 51 -3.11 15.99 -9.90
CA THR A 51 -4.56 16.04 -10.08
C THR A 51 -5.20 14.82 -9.42
N THR A 52 -6.52 14.84 -9.23
CA THR A 52 -7.25 13.65 -8.74
C THR A 52 -6.97 12.43 -9.63
N SER A 53 -7.02 12.58 -10.95
CA SER A 53 -6.70 11.49 -11.88
C SER A 53 -5.26 11.02 -11.72
N HIS A 54 -4.30 11.94 -11.63
CA HIS A 54 -2.90 11.55 -11.40
C HIS A 54 -2.72 10.80 -10.08
N ALA A 55 -3.35 11.26 -9.00
CA ALA A 55 -3.25 10.60 -7.70
C ALA A 55 -3.78 9.15 -7.72
N LEU A 56 -4.82 8.88 -8.52
CA LEU A 56 -5.38 7.55 -8.68
C LEU A 56 -4.57 6.65 -9.63
N ASP A 57 -3.92 7.23 -10.64
CA ASP A 57 -3.21 6.48 -11.68
C ASP A 57 -1.71 6.30 -11.41
N CYS A 58 -1.10 7.21 -10.63
CA CYS A 58 0.34 7.29 -10.48
C CYS A 58 0.93 6.08 -9.77
N LYS A 59 1.77 5.31 -10.47
CA LYS A 59 2.46 4.14 -9.90
C LYS A 59 3.72 4.46 -9.10
N LYS A 60 4.05 5.75 -8.98
CA LYS A 60 5.26 6.23 -8.30
C LYS A 60 4.95 6.95 -6.99
N GLY A 61 3.74 7.48 -6.85
CA GLY A 61 3.36 8.29 -5.69
C GLY A 61 3.26 7.46 -4.41
N GLY A 62 3.44 8.12 -3.26
CA GLY A 62 3.63 7.46 -1.97
C GLY A 62 2.46 6.61 -1.50
N LEU A 63 1.20 6.96 -1.82
CA LEU A 63 0.02 6.23 -1.30
C LEU A 63 -0.13 4.82 -1.85
N ILE A 64 0.10 4.61 -3.15
CA ILE A 64 0.02 3.26 -3.75
C ILE A 64 1.17 2.40 -3.22
N THR A 65 2.38 2.97 -3.13
CA THR A 65 3.54 2.29 -2.53
C THR A 65 3.28 1.93 -1.07
N LEU A 66 2.66 2.82 -0.29
CA LEU A 66 2.33 2.57 1.11
C LEU A 66 1.37 1.38 1.25
N ARG A 67 0.32 1.31 0.42
CA ARG A 67 -0.62 0.18 0.43
C ARG A 67 0.04 -1.14 0.02
N HIS A 68 0.93 -1.13 -0.96
CA HIS A 68 1.72 -2.34 -1.29
C HIS A 68 2.62 -2.76 -0.13
N ASN A 69 3.28 -1.79 0.51
CA ASN A 69 4.12 -2.05 1.68
C ASN A 69 3.33 -2.61 2.85
N GLU A 70 2.11 -2.10 3.10
CA GLU A 70 1.20 -2.64 4.13
C GLU A 70 0.84 -4.10 3.85
N ILE A 71 0.48 -4.46 2.61
CA ILE A 71 0.19 -5.85 2.23
C ILE A 71 1.43 -6.72 2.43
N ARG A 72 2.60 -6.28 1.98
CA ARG A 72 3.87 -6.98 2.19
C ARG A 72 4.16 -7.20 3.68
N ASP A 73 3.97 -6.17 4.51
CA ASP A 73 4.23 -6.23 5.94
C ASP A 73 3.28 -7.21 6.63
N VAL A 74 1.98 -7.19 6.30
CA VAL A 74 1.02 -8.19 6.81
C VAL A 74 1.41 -9.61 6.41
N LEU A 75 1.77 -9.83 5.13
CA LEU A 75 2.22 -11.14 4.68
C LEU A 75 3.50 -11.58 5.37
N HIS A 76 4.44 -10.66 5.62
CA HIS A 76 5.65 -10.92 6.37
C HIS A 76 5.37 -11.33 7.81
N ASP A 77 4.50 -10.60 8.50
CA ASP A 77 4.15 -10.87 9.89
C ASP A 77 3.49 -12.25 10.05
N VAL A 78 2.49 -12.53 9.20
CA VAL A 78 1.80 -13.84 9.20
C VAL A 78 2.77 -14.97 8.86
N SER A 79 3.66 -14.76 7.89
CA SER A 79 4.65 -15.78 7.51
C SER A 79 5.69 -16.01 8.61
N SER A 80 6.08 -14.96 9.33
CA SER A 80 7.05 -15.04 10.43
C SER A 80 6.53 -15.84 11.62
N MET A 81 5.21 -16.05 11.72
CA MET A 81 4.61 -16.96 12.69
C MET A 81 4.83 -18.44 12.36
N ALA A 82 4.99 -18.77 11.07
CA ALA A 82 5.10 -20.15 10.58
C ALA A 82 6.52 -20.56 10.17
N TRP A 83 7.35 -19.60 9.74
CA TRP A 83 8.73 -19.85 9.29
C TRP A 83 9.75 -18.98 10.03
N SER A 84 10.95 -19.50 10.24
CA SER A 84 12.04 -18.80 10.95
C SER A 84 12.90 -17.91 10.06
N GLN A 85 12.74 -17.99 8.74
CA GLN A 85 13.58 -17.28 7.75
C GLN A 85 12.68 -16.52 6.77
N VAL A 86 12.17 -15.39 7.24
CA VAL A 86 11.28 -14.48 6.50
C VAL A 86 11.93 -13.11 6.44
N ILE A 87 12.26 -12.63 5.24
CA ILE A 87 13.02 -11.40 5.01
C ILE A 87 12.16 -10.42 4.22
N LYS A 88 12.04 -9.18 4.72
CA LYS A 88 11.45 -8.06 3.97
C LYS A 88 12.48 -7.40 3.07
N GLU A 89 12.06 -7.00 1.89
CA GLU A 89 12.90 -6.33 0.89
C GLU A 89 14.26 -7.04 0.63
N PRO A 90 14.28 -8.36 0.39
CA PRO A 90 15.53 -9.08 0.15
C PRO A 90 16.20 -8.63 -1.15
N LEU A 91 17.52 -8.44 -1.09
CA LEU A 91 18.35 -8.21 -2.27
C LEU A 91 18.47 -9.52 -3.08
N VAL A 92 17.78 -9.61 -4.21
CA VAL A 92 17.81 -10.76 -5.11
C VAL A 92 19.04 -10.70 -6.02
N ARG A 93 19.41 -9.49 -6.47
CA ARG A 93 20.59 -9.26 -7.31
C ARG A 93 21.21 -7.90 -6.97
N GLN A 94 22.51 -7.87 -6.76
CA GLN A 94 23.25 -6.62 -6.59
C GLN A 94 23.18 -5.76 -7.84
N ALA A 95 23.28 -4.44 -7.65
CA ALA A 95 23.49 -3.53 -8.76
C ALA A 95 24.82 -3.85 -9.46
N GLN A 96 24.83 -3.73 -10.78
CA GLN A 96 26.03 -3.84 -11.62
C GLN A 96 26.16 -2.56 -12.43
N SER A 97 27.29 -2.35 -13.11
CA SER A 97 27.56 -1.11 -13.87
C SER A 97 26.41 -0.69 -14.79
N ASP A 98 25.71 -1.67 -15.40
CA ASP A 98 24.63 -1.42 -16.36
C ASP A 98 23.24 -1.83 -15.84
N SER A 99 23.10 -2.20 -14.57
CA SER A 99 21.78 -2.58 -14.05
C SER A 99 21.57 -2.25 -12.59
N VAL A 100 20.35 -1.79 -12.28
CA VAL A 100 19.93 -1.54 -10.90
C VAL A 100 19.79 -2.84 -10.12
N ALA A 101 19.94 -2.73 -8.80
CA ALA A 101 19.69 -3.82 -7.88
C ALA A 101 18.26 -4.36 -8.06
N LEU A 102 18.12 -5.68 -8.01
CA LEU A 102 16.81 -6.33 -7.95
C LEU A 102 16.50 -6.61 -6.48
N VAL A 103 15.45 -5.98 -5.99
CA VAL A 103 14.94 -6.15 -4.63
C VAL A 103 13.54 -6.76 -4.76
N GLY A 104 13.30 -7.88 -4.09
CA GLY A 104 11.96 -8.48 -4.00
C GLY A 104 11.18 -7.87 -2.83
N ASP A 105 9.87 -8.11 -2.74
CA ASP A 105 9.08 -7.60 -1.59
C ASP A 105 9.30 -8.43 -0.33
N ILE A 106 9.25 -9.75 -0.47
CA ILE A 106 9.37 -10.71 0.63
C ILE A 106 10.06 -11.99 0.16
N SER A 107 10.92 -12.57 1.00
CA SER A 107 11.47 -13.92 0.82
C SER A 107 11.13 -14.76 2.04
N ILE A 108 10.70 -15.99 1.80
CA ILE A 108 10.31 -16.94 2.84
C ILE A 108 10.96 -18.29 2.52
N ARG A 109 11.93 -18.70 3.32
CA ARG A 109 12.62 -19.97 3.09
C ARG A 109 11.72 -21.13 3.52
N GLY A 110 11.53 -22.09 2.61
CA GLY A 110 10.74 -23.29 2.88
C GLY A 110 9.27 -23.22 2.44
N VAL A 111 8.83 -22.10 1.86
CA VAL A 111 7.47 -21.98 1.29
C VAL A 111 7.38 -22.61 -0.10
N TRP A 112 8.32 -22.26 -0.99
CA TRP A 112 8.28 -22.69 -2.40
C TRP A 112 9.22 -23.85 -2.72
N GLN A 113 10.13 -24.17 -1.81
CA GLN A 113 11.08 -25.28 -1.93
C GLN A 113 10.96 -26.16 -0.68
N SER A 114 10.78 -27.47 -0.89
CA SER A 114 10.89 -28.44 0.19
C SER A 114 12.25 -28.29 0.86
N GLN A 115 12.30 -28.24 2.19
CA GLN A 115 13.58 -28.29 2.89
C GLN A 115 14.19 -29.67 2.65
N SER A 116 15.24 -29.75 1.84
CA SER A 116 16.12 -30.90 1.81
C SER A 116 16.82 -30.95 3.18
N THR A 117 16.50 -31.98 3.96
CA THR A 117 17.23 -32.35 5.18
C THR A 117 18.68 -32.66 4.89
#